data_AF-A0A1H9RJM0-F1
#
_entry.id   AF-A0A1H9RJM0-F1
#
_cell.length_a   1.000
_cell.length_b   1.000
_cell.length_c   1.000
_cell.angle_alpha   90.00
_cell.angle_beta   90.00
_cell.angle_gamma   90.00
#
_symmetry.space_group_name_H-M   'P 1'
#
loop_
_entity.id
_entity.type
_entity.pdbx_description
1 polymer ?
#
loop_
_entity_poly.entity_id
_entity_poly.type
_entity_poly.pdbx_seq_one_letter_code
_entity_poly.pdbx_strand_id
1 'polypeptide(L)'
;MASVHLYANRVEVVSENAVAAHHARLLEPLLKLQTALRRRERQQADRVMAKVLSLVPAHGLEAVLVAVELVLESGMPSAEHVANVLARLRQTDLPAQVETGLKLNEEPQVDTERYDRLNKQEAPHV
;
A
#
# COMPACT_ATOMS: atom_id res chain seq x y z
N MET A 1 -10.14 -2.26 35.85
CA MET A 1 -11.34 -2.84 36.49
C MET A 1 -12.48 -2.76 35.49
N ALA A 2 -13.08 -3.89 35.11
CA ALA A 2 -14.23 -3.89 34.20
C ALA A 2 -15.52 -3.75 35.03
N SER A 3 -16.34 -2.75 34.73
CA SER A 3 -17.65 -2.58 35.36
C SER A 3 -18.70 -3.33 34.56
N VAL A 4 -19.23 -4.41 35.12
CA VAL A 4 -20.37 -5.14 34.56
C VAL A 4 -21.63 -4.55 35.17
N HIS A 5 -22.39 -3.77 34.39
CA HIS A 5 -23.72 -3.31 34.80
C HIS A 5 -24.75 -4.39 34.46
N LEU A 6 -25.16 -5.13 35.50
CA LEU A 6 -26.26 -6.09 35.42
C LEU A 6 -27.59 -5.35 35.43
N TYR A 7 -28.26 -5.26 34.27
CA TYR A 7 -29.68 -4.94 34.20
C TYR A 7 -30.47 -6.20 33.84
N ALA A 8 -31.72 -6.25 34.33
CA ALA A 8 -32.58 -7.42 34.41
C ALA A 8 -32.87 -8.21 33.11
N ASN A 9 -32.33 -7.81 31.95
CA ASN A 9 -32.48 -8.59 30.72
C ASN A 9 -31.41 -8.38 29.63
N ARG A 10 -30.24 -7.81 29.94
CA ARG A 10 -29.12 -7.68 28.97
C ARG A 10 -27.80 -7.41 29.69
N VAL A 11 -26.74 -8.12 29.30
CA VAL A 11 -25.36 -7.82 29.72
C VAL A 11 -24.77 -6.88 28.67
N GLU A 12 -24.53 -5.62 29.04
CA GLU A 12 -23.74 -4.69 28.22
C GLU A 12 -22.32 -4.62 28.81
N VAL A 13 -21.36 -5.24 28.12
CA VAL A 13 -19.94 -5.08 28.42
C VAL A 13 -19.48 -3.80 27.74
N VAL A 14 -19.62 -2.66 28.42
CA VAL A 14 -19.02 -1.40 27.98
C VAL A 14 -17.54 -1.45 28.35
N SER A 15 -16.72 -1.97 27.45
CA SER A 15 -15.28 -1.92 27.63
C SER A 15 -14.76 -0.53 27.24
N GLU A 16 -14.36 0.28 28.22
CA GLU A 16 -13.38 1.37 28.02
C GLU A 16 -12.03 0.75 27.65
N ASN A 17 -11.90 0.22 26.42
CA ASN A 17 -10.72 -0.53 26.04
C ASN A 17 -9.77 0.36 25.23
N ALA A 18 -9.03 1.21 25.94
CA ALA A 18 -8.01 2.10 25.35
C ALA A 18 -7.00 1.34 24.45
N VAL A 19 -6.74 0.06 24.74
CA VAL A 19 -5.89 -0.81 23.92
C VAL A 19 -6.54 -1.12 22.56
N ALA A 20 -7.84 -1.41 22.54
CA ALA A 20 -8.57 -1.64 21.29
C ALA A 20 -8.66 -0.35 20.45
N ALA A 21 -8.87 0.80 21.10
CA ALA A 21 -8.85 2.11 20.44
C ALA A 21 -7.47 2.45 19.85
N HIS A 22 -6.39 2.15 20.59
CA HIS A 22 -5.02 2.33 20.12
C HIS A 22 -4.69 1.43 18.92
N HIS A 23 -5.04 0.15 18.99
CA HIS A 23 -4.87 -0.79 17.88
C HIS A 23 -5.68 -0.40 16.65
N ALA A 24 -6.93 0.04 16.83
CA ALA A 24 -7.76 0.49 15.72
C ALA A 24 -7.16 1.72 15.01
N ARG A 25 -6.56 2.64 15.77
CA ARG A 25 -5.88 3.82 15.22
C ARG A 25 -4.59 3.45 14.49
N LEU A 26 -3.79 2.52 15.01
CA LEU A 26 -2.57 2.04 14.34
C LEU A 26 -2.85 1.31 13.03
N LEU A 27 -4.00 0.62 12.91
CA LEU A 27 -4.37 -0.14 11.71
C LEU A 27 -5.24 0.68 10.73
N GLU A 28 -5.47 1.96 11.00
CA GLU A 28 -6.28 2.85 10.17
C GLU A 28 -5.83 2.89 8.68
N PRO A 29 -4.52 2.93 8.36
CA PRO A 29 -4.07 2.87 6.96
C PRO A 29 -4.50 1.60 6.22
N LEU A 30 -4.48 0.44 6.90
CA LEU A 30 -4.90 -0.83 6.30
C LEU A 30 -6.40 -0.88 6.06
N LEU A 31 -7.21 -0.29 6.96
CA LEU A 31 -8.66 -0.17 6.76
C LEU A 31 -9.00 0.73 5.57
N LYS A 32 -8.28 1.85 5.42
CA LYS A 32 -8.40 2.75 4.27
C LYS A 32 -8.01 2.03 2.97
N LEU A 33 -6.90 1.28 2.98
CA LEU A 33 -6.49 0.45 1.85
C LEU A 33 -7.55 -0.58 1.47
N GLN A 34 -8.10 -1.32 2.44
CA GLN A 34 -9.16 -2.29 2.18
C GLN A 34 -10.37 -1.66 1.50
N THR A 35 -10.77 -0.48 1.98
CA THR A 35 -11.89 0.28 1.44
C THR A 35 -11.62 0.74 0.01
N ALA A 36 -10.41 1.25 -0.26
CA ALA A 36 -9.99 1.67 -1.60
C ALA A 36 -9.96 0.49 -2.58
N LEU A 37 -9.37 -0.64 -2.19
CA LEU A 37 -9.31 -1.85 -3.00
C LEU A 37 -10.69 -2.41 -3.32
N ARG A 38 -11.61 -2.43 -2.34
CA ARG A 38 -12.99 -2.89 -2.55
C ARG A 38 -13.80 -1.98 -3.49
N ARG A 39 -13.47 -0.69 -3.57
CA ARG A 39 -14.12 0.23 -4.52
C ARG A 39 -13.64 0.00 -5.95
N ARG A 40 -12.35 -0.30 -6.13
CA ARG A 40 -11.72 -0.41 -7.45
C ARG A 40 -11.75 -1.82 -8.04
N GLU A 41 -11.45 -2.83 -7.21
CA GLU A 41 -11.16 -4.20 -7.66
C GLU A 41 -11.86 -5.23 -6.76
N ARG A 42 -13.20 -5.19 -6.68
CA ARG A 42 -13.98 -6.07 -5.77
C ARG A 42 -13.58 -7.55 -5.80
N GLN A 43 -13.29 -8.09 -6.97
CA GLN A 43 -12.94 -9.51 -7.14
C GLN A 43 -11.52 -9.85 -6.66
N GLN A 44 -10.62 -8.86 -6.57
CA GLN A 44 -9.22 -9.07 -6.24
C GLN A 44 -8.80 -8.42 -4.92
N ALA A 45 -9.66 -7.58 -4.33
CA ALA A 45 -9.35 -6.79 -3.14
C ALA A 45 -8.77 -7.63 -1.99
N ASP A 46 -9.37 -8.80 -1.72
CA ASP A 46 -8.90 -9.67 -0.64
C ASP A 46 -7.54 -10.32 -0.98
N ARG A 47 -7.30 -10.67 -2.25
CA ARG A 47 -6.00 -11.21 -2.69
C ARG A 47 -4.90 -10.15 -2.62
N VAL A 48 -5.21 -8.92 -3.02
CA VAL A 48 -4.27 -7.79 -2.93
C VAL A 48 -3.98 -7.47 -1.47
N MET A 49 -5.00 -7.43 -0.61
CA MET A 49 -4.82 -7.25 0.83
C MET A 49 -3.95 -8.36 1.44
N ALA A 50 -4.21 -9.64 1.10
CA ALA A 50 -3.41 -10.76 1.58
C ALA A 50 -1.94 -10.64 1.17
N LYS A 51 -1.66 -10.22 -0.08
CA LYS A 51 -0.29 -9.94 -0.53
C LYS A 51 0.37 -8.84 0.30
N VAL A 52 -0.33 -7.74 0.57
CA VAL A 52 0.20 -6.65 1.39
C VAL A 52 0.50 -7.13 2.82
N LEU A 53 -0.42 -7.86 3.44
CA LEU A 53 -0.22 -8.40 4.80
C LEU A 53 0.92 -9.43 4.86
N SER A 54 1.17 -10.19 3.80
CA SER A 54 2.31 -11.12 3.73
C SER A 54 3.69 -10.45 3.73
N LEU A 55 3.76 -9.13 3.52
CA LEU A 55 5.01 -8.37 3.57
C LEU A 55 5.43 -8.01 5.01
N VAL A 56 4.52 -8.09 5.97
CA VAL A 56 4.75 -7.70 7.38
C VAL A 56 5.89 -8.51 8.03
N PRO A 57 6.00 -9.85 7.89
CA PRO A 57 7.10 -10.60 8.50
C PRO A 57 8.49 -10.20 7.99
N ALA A 58 8.60 -9.79 6.72
CA ALA A 58 9.88 -9.42 6.12
C ALA A 58 10.28 -7.97 6.39
N HIS A 59 9.31 -7.09 6.65
CA HIS A 59 9.53 -5.64 6.64
C HIS A 59 9.13 -4.93 7.93
N GLY A 60 8.41 -5.62 8.82
CA GLY A 60 7.81 -5.03 10.01
C GLY A 60 6.49 -4.32 9.69
N LEU A 61 5.63 -4.23 10.70
CA LEU A 61 4.30 -3.63 10.55
C LEU A 61 4.39 -2.13 10.26
N GLU A 62 5.24 -1.39 10.97
CA GLU A 62 5.37 0.07 10.82
C GLU A 62 5.77 0.48 9.40
N ALA A 63 6.78 -0.19 8.82
CA ALA A 63 7.20 0.08 7.45
C ALA A 63 6.07 -0.18 6.44
N VAL A 64 5.27 -1.24 6.65
CA VAL A 64 4.10 -1.54 5.82
C VAL A 64 3.02 -0.47 5.98
N LEU A 65 2.75 0.01 7.20
CA LEU A 65 1.79 1.08 7.43
C LEU A 65 2.21 2.38 6.72
N VAL A 66 3.48 2.80 6.88
CA VAL A 66 4.02 3.98 6.19
C VAL A 66 3.94 3.81 4.67
N ALA A 67 4.31 2.64 4.15
CA ALA A 67 4.21 2.40 2.72
C ALA A 67 2.76 2.48 2.22
N VAL A 68 1.81 1.93 2.97
CA VAL A 68 0.39 1.98 2.63
C VAL A 68 -0.16 3.41 2.65
N GLU A 69 0.27 4.26 3.59
CA GLU A 69 -0.10 5.67 3.60
C GLU A 69 0.37 6.38 2.33
N LEU A 70 1.65 6.23 1.97
CA LEU A 70 2.21 6.80 0.73
C LEU A 70 1.50 6.28 -0.53
N VAL A 71 1.13 5.00 -0.54
CA VAL A 71 0.38 4.39 -1.64
C VAL A 71 -1.04 4.95 -1.74
N LEU A 72 -1.69 5.23 -0.61
CA LEU A 72 -3.02 5.83 -0.59
C LEU A 72 -3.00 7.27 -1.10
N GLU A 73 -1.95 8.03 -0.80
CA GLU A 73 -1.73 9.38 -1.32
C GLU A 73 -1.57 9.41 -2.85
N SER A 74 -1.02 8.35 -3.47
CA SER A 74 -0.88 8.25 -4.93
C SER A 74 -2.18 7.92 -5.66
N GLY A 75 -3.25 7.52 -4.95
CA GLY A 75 -4.59 7.28 -5.50
C GLY A 75 -4.76 5.97 -6.30
N MET A 76 -3.68 5.23 -6.59
CA MET A 76 -3.73 3.95 -7.30
C MET A 76 -3.09 2.82 -6.47
N PRO A 77 -3.76 2.36 -5.40
CA PRO A 77 -3.21 1.31 -4.55
C PRO A 77 -3.12 -0.04 -5.27
N SER A 78 -1.94 -0.66 -5.21
CA SER A 78 -1.69 -2.04 -5.64
C SER A 78 -0.64 -2.70 -4.74
N ALA A 79 -0.63 -4.03 -4.67
CA ALA A 79 0.39 -4.75 -3.89
C ALA A 79 1.82 -4.50 -4.41
N GLU A 80 1.98 -4.35 -5.72
CA GLU A 80 3.26 -4.01 -6.37
C GLU A 80 3.72 -2.60 -6.00
N HIS A 81 2.80 -1.64 -5.95
CA HIS A 81 3.12 -0.28 -5.53
C HIS A 81 3.60 -0.26 -4.07
N VAL A 82 2.94 -1.00 -3.18
CA VAL A 82 3.36 -1.14 -1.77
C VAL A 82 4.75 -1.77 -1.67
N ALA A 83 5.01 -2.87 -2.40
CA ALA A 83 6.31 -3.53 -2.42
C ALA A 83 7.43 -2.60 -2.92
N ASN A 84 7.15 -1.80 -3.95
CA ASN A 84 8.10 -0.83 -4.49
C ASN A 84 8.42 0.29 -3.49
N VAL A 85 7.41 0.82 -2.80
CA VAL A 85 7.63 1.81 -1.74
C VAL A 85 8.47 1.21 -0.62
N LEU A 86 8.17 -0.02 -0.18
CA LEU A 86 8.96 -0.72 0.84
C LEU A 86 10.41 -0.94 0.42
N ALA A 87 10.67 -1.28 -0.85
CA ALA A 87 12.02 -1.39 -1.39
C ALA A 87 12.75 -0.04 -1.34
N ARG A 88 12.08 1.05 -1.71
CA ARG A 88 12.64 2.42 -1.69
C ARG A 88 12.93 2.91 -0.27
N LEU A 89 12.07 2.59 0.71
CA LEU A 89 12.28 2.95 2.11
C LEU A 89 13.53 2.30 2.72
N ARG A 90 13.99 1.18 2.16
CA ARG A 90 15.22 0.48 2.59
C ARG A 90 16.38 0.67 1.62
N GLN A 91 16.21 1.47 0.59
CA GLN A 91 17.25 1.69 -0.40
C GLN A 91 18.41 2.42 0.28
N THR A 92 19.60 1.81 0.23
CA THR A 92 20.85 2.45 0.65
C THR A 92 21.23 3.56 -0.32
N ASP A 93 22.25 4.34 0.04
CA ASP A 93 22.74 5.47 -0.75
C ASP A 93 22.83 5.13 -2.24
N LEU A 94 22.43 6.11 -3.07
CA LEU A 94 22.49 5.95 -4.52
C LEU A 94 23.92 5.53 -4.90
N PRO A 95 24.05 4.55 -5.81
CA PRO A 95 25.36 4.21 -6.34
C PRO A 95 26.00 5.47 -6.94
N ALA A 96 27.32 5.59 -6.78
CA ALA A 96 28.07 6.71 -7.31
C ALA A 96 27.74 6.90 -8.80
N GLN A 97 27.47 8.14 -9.20
CA GLN A 97 27.24 8.44 -10.60
C GLN A 97 28.48 8.04 -11.39
N VAL A 98 28.29 7.25 -12.44
CA VAL A 98 29.36 6.88 -13.35
C VAL A 98 29.67 8.12 -14.19
N GLU A 99 30.87 8.67 -14.03
CA GLU A 99 31.33 9.72 -14.94
C GLU A 99 31.55 9.09 -16.32
N THR A 100 30.71 9.48 -17.28
CA THR A 100 30.84 9.07 -18.68
C THR A 100 31.13 10.29 -19.54
N GLY A 101 32.04 10.13 -20.52
CA GLY A 101 32.32 11.17 -21.51
C GLY A 101 31.25 11.28 -22.60
N LEU A 102 30.21 10.45 -22.54
CA LEU A 102 29.11 10.44 -23.51
C LEU A 102 28.16 11.60 -23.20
N LYS A 103 28.01 12.50 -24.17
CA LYS A 103 27.00 13.56 -24.13
C LYS A 103 25.76 13.09 -24.85
N LEU A 104 24.60 13.36 -24.25
CA LEU A 104 23.32 13.14 -24.91
C LEU A 104 23.23 14.09 -26.11
N ASN A 105 23.03 13.55 -27.31
CA ASN A 105 22.76 14.34 -28.51
C ASN A 105 21.33 14.89 -28.53
N GLU A 106 20.42 14.21 -27.82
CA GLU A 106 19.01 14.57 -27.68
C GLU A 106 18.61 14.38 -26.22
N GLU A 107 17.87 15.34 -25.67
CA GLU A 107 17.39 15.26 -24.30
C GLU A 107 16.29 14.19 -24.17
N PRO A 108 16.27 13.43 -23.06
CA PRO A 108 15.23 12.43 -22.84
C PRO A 108 13.87 13.12 -22.73
N GLN A 109 13.01 12.87 -23.69
CA GLN A 109 11.63 13.33 -23.65
C GLN A 109 10.76 12.35 -22.85
N VAL A 110 9.95 12.88 -21.93
CA VAL A 110 8.94 12.10 -21.19
C VAL A 110 7.69 11.93 -22.06
N ASP A 111 7.85 11.30 -23.23
CA ASP A 111 6.76 11.01 -24.16
C ASP A 111 6.16 9.63 -23.86
N THR A 112 5.12 9.61 -23.02
CA THR A 112 4.37 8.37 -22.72
C THR A 112 3.49 7.92 -23.88
N GLU A 113 3.11 8.81 -24.81
CA GLU A 113 2.28 8.43 -25.97
C GLU A 113 3.01 7.45 -26.89
N ARG A 114 4.35 7.53 -26.95
CA ARG A 114 5.18 6.58 -27.69
C ARG A 114 4.87 5.13 -27.29
N TYR A 115 4.67 4.87 -26.01
CA TYR A 115 4.32 3.53 -25.50
C TYR A 115 2.84 3.19 -25.73
N ASP A 116 1.93 4.15 -25.56
CA ASP A 116 0.50 3.94 -25.80
C ASP A 116 0.20 3.53 -27.25
N ARG A 117 0.99 4.02 -28.21
CA ARG A 117 0.91 3.64 -29.62
C ARG A 117 1.32 2.18 -29.84
N LEU A 118 2.32 1.69 -29.11
CA LEU A 118 2.76 0.29 -29.19
C LEU A 118 1.71 -0.67 -28.62
N ASN A 119 1.09 -0.29 -27.49
CA ASN A 119 0.06 -1.09 -26.83
C ASN A 119 -1.21 -1.27 -27.69
N LYS A 120 -1.50 -0.33 -28.60
CA LYS A 120 -2.60 -0.43 -29.58
C LYS A 120 -2.28 -1.33 -30.77
N GLN A 121 -1.00 -1.63 -31.01
CA GLN A 121 -0.53 -2.42 -32.15
C GLN A 121 -0.27 -3.88 -31.79
N GLU A 122 -0.12 -4.21 -30.50
CA GLU A 122 0.01 -5.60 -30.06
C GLU A 122 -1.31 -6.35 -30.29
N ALA A 123 -1.26 -7.35 -31.17
CA ALA A 123 -2.36 -8.30 -31.36
C ALA A 123 -2.50 -9.13 -30.07
N PRO A 124 -3.73 -9.45 -29.62
CA PRO A 124 -3.93 -10.24 -28.43
C PRO A 124 -3.21 -11.58 -28.58
N HIS A 125 -2.27 -11.85 -27.68
CA HIS A 125 -1.65 -13.16 -27.56
C HIS A 125 -2.68 -14.14 -26.99
N VAL A 126 -3.13 -15.09 -27.81
CA VAL A 126 -4.04 -16.20 -27.45
C VAL A 126 -3.21 -17.42 -27.08
#